data_AF-A0A1M4U651-F1
#
_entry.id   AF-A0A1M4U651-F1
#
_cell.length_a   1.000
_cell.length_b   1.000
_cell.length_c   1.000
_cell.angle_alpha   90.00
_cell.angle_beta   90.00
_cell.angle_gamma   90.00
#
_symmetry.space_group_name_H-M   'P 1'
#
loop_
_entity.id
_entity.type
_entity.pdbx_description
1 polymer ?
#
loop_
_entity_poly.entity_id
_entity_poly.type
_entity_poly.pdbx_seq_one_letter_code
_entity_poly.pdbx_strand_id
1 'polypeptide(L)'
;MNVSFFNQASDVFLEVEVNPDTADTFESEYLDITGQRPVLGSGYQHQRNKWGREVRVYFNGEAELLDDLASADVHVEQGERPYRSRWSYRINDRDFFWSLIRAGYRLGEN
;
A
#
# COMPACT_ATOMS: atom_id res chain seq x y z
N MET A 1 8.41 7.48 -8.66
CA MET A 1 7.94 8.72 -8.00
C MET A 1 8.81 8.97 -6.76
N ASN A 2 9.10 10.23 -6.41
CA ASN A 2 9.73 10.55 -5.12
C ASN A 2 8.64 10.51 -4.03
N VAL A 3 8.85 9.73 -2.98
CA VAL A 3 7.88 9.53 -1.87
C VAL A 3 8.45 9.95 -0.51
N SER A 4 9.55 10.71 -0.49
CA SER A 4 10.22 11.12 0.75
C SER A 4 9.32 11.91 1.70
N PHE A 5 8.40 12.72 1.16
CA PHE A 5 7.41 13.47 1.93
C PHE A 5 6.47 12.58 2.75
N PHE A 6 6.30 11.31 2.36
CA PHE A 6 5.39 10.38 3.02
C PHE A 6 5.93 9.88 4.39
N ASN A 7 7.17 10.21 4.74
CA ASN A 7 7.72 9.96 6.07
C ASN A 7 6.96 10.71 7.20
N GLN A 8 6.13 11.69 6.86
CA GLN A 8 5.24 12.41 7.78
C GLN A 8 3.99 11.59 8.16
N ALA A 9 3.68 10.52 7.42
CA ALA A 9 2.53 9.67 7.69
C ALA A 9 2.71 8.86 8.97
N SER A 10 1.62 8.61 9.68
CA SER A 10 1.57 7.76 10.86
C SER A 10 0.68 6.54 10.65
N ASP A 11 0.92 5.50 11.48
CA ASP A 11 0.24 4.21 11.39
C ASP A 11 0.24 3.66 9.96
N VAL A 12 1.36 3.60 9.25
CA VAL A 12 1.32 3.19 7.84
C VAL A 12 1.06 1.68 7.72
N PHE A 13 0.09 1.28 6.90
CA PHE A 13 -0.18 -0.12 6.60
C PHE A 13 -0.29 -0.35 5.09
N LEU A 14 0.53 -1.26 4.56
CA LEU A 14 0.49 -1.65 3.15
C LEU A 14 -0.23 -2.99 3.00
N GLU A 15 -1.23 -3.01 2.12
CA GLU A 15 -2.00 -4.20 1.80
C GLU A 15 -1.94 -4.51 0.31
N VAL A 16 -1.93 -5.80 -0.01
CA VAL A 16 -2.20 -6.29 -1.35
C VAL A 16 -3.04 -7.57 -1.30
N GLU A 17 -4.09 -7.57 -2.09
CA GLU A 17 -4.94 -8.72 -2.37
C GLU A 17 -4.64 -9.21 -3.79
N VAL A 18 -4.25 -10.48 -3.93
CA VAL A 18 -3.96 -11.09 -5.23
C VAL A 18 -4.81 -12.32 -5.47
N ASN A 19 -5.10 -12.61 -6.74
CA ASN A 19 -5.61 -13.92 -7.10
C ASN A 19 -4.49 -14.97 -6.96
N PRO A 20 -4.70 -16.09 -6.23
CA PRO A 20 -3.73 -17.17 -6.11
C PRO A 20 -3.13 -17.63 -7.43
N ASP A 21 -3.93 -17.69 -8.50
CA ASP A 21 -3.52 -18.20 -9.81
C ASP A 21 -2.51 -17.27 -10.51
N THR A 22 -2.35 -16.05 -10.00
CA THR A 22 -1.42 -15.02 -10.52
C THR A 22 -0.49 -14.48 -9.44
N ALA A 23 -0.45 -15.14 -8.28
CA ALA A 23 0.32 -14.70 -7.11
C ALA A 23 1.83 -14.70 -7.40
N ASP A 24 2.33 -15.70 -8.14
CA ASP A 24 3.75 -15.87 -8.45
C ASP A 24 4.40 -14.62 -9.05
N THR A 25 3.68 -13.91 -9.92
CA THR A 25 4.17 -12.66 -10.53
C THR A 25 4.37 -11.58 -9.48
N PHE A 26 3.40 -11.39 -8.57
CA PHE A 26 3.53 -10.42 -7.49
C PHE A 26 4.65 -10.81 -6.51
N GLU A 27 4.70 -12.09 -6.12
CA GLU A 27 5.71 -12.58 -5.18
C GLU A 27 7.13 -12.42 -5.74
N SER A 28 7.31 -12.67 -7.04
CA SER A 28 8.60 -12.49 -7.72
C SER A 28 9.01 -11.01 -7.76
N GLU A 29 8.11 -10.12 -8.20
CA GLU A 29 8.38 -8.68 -8.21
C GLU A 29 8.73 -8.14 -6.80
N TYR A 30 8.00 -8.62 -5.77
CA TYR A 30 8.24 -8.22 -4.38
C TYR A 30 9.59 -8.75 -3.86
N LEU A 31 9.92 -10.01 -4.17
CA LEU A 31 11.20 -10.63 -3.82
C LEU A 31 12.37 -9.89 -4.46
N ASP A 32 12.25 -9.53 -5.73
CA ASP A 32 13.31 -8.83 -6.47
C ASP A 32 13.60 -7.44 -5.87
N ILE A 33 12.57 -6.75 -5.38
CA ILE A 33 12.73 -5.41 -4.79
C ILE A 33 13.19 -5.47 -3.33
N THR A 34 12.64 -6.40 -2.54
CA THR A 34 12.84 -6.40 -1.07
C THR A 34 13.84 -7.42 -0.57
N GLY A 35 14.22 -8.39 -1.40
CA GLY A 35 15.02 -9.55 -1.03
C GLY A 35 14.26 -10.60 -0.20
N GLN A 36 12.95 -10.43 0.00
CA GLN A 36 12.11 -11.32 0.81
C GLN A 36 10.80 -11.65 0.11
N ARG A 37 10.25 -12.86 0.34
CA ARG A 37 8.89 -13.19 -0.10
C ARG A 37 7.85 -12.53 0.82
N PRO A 38 6.68 -12.14 0.30
CA PRO A 38 5.60 -11.65 1.14
C PRO A 38 5.06 -12.76 2.04
N VAL A 39 4.61 -12.42 3.25
CA VAL A 39 4.06 -13.36 4.24
C VAL A 39 2.55 -13.25 4.26
N LEU A 40 1.84 -14.35 3.98
CA LEU A 40 0.38 -14.41 4.02
C LEU A 40 -0.16 -13.98 5.40
N GLY A 41 -1.18 -13.13 5.39
CA GLY A 41 -1.83 -12.60 6.59
C GLY A 41 -1.25 -11.28 7.12
N SER A 42 -0.03 -10.91 6.72
CA SER A 42 0.62 -9.66 7.15
C SER A 42 0.52 -8.58 6.07
N GLY A 43 -0.70 -8.19 5.71
CA GLY A 43 -0.95 -7.27 4.59
C GLY A 43 -0.83 -7.92 3.20
N TYR A 44 -0.51 -9.21 3.12
CA TYR A 44 -0.59 -9.99 1.90
C TYR A 44 -1.73 -11.00 1.98
N GLN A 45 -2.64 -10.98 1.02
CA GLN A 45 -3.81 -11.84 1.02
C GLN A 45 -4.08 -12.46 -0.34
N HIS A 46 -4.59 -13.69 -0.30
CA HIS A 46 -5.07 -14.42 -1.46
C HIS A 46 -6.59 -14.34 -1.54
N GLN A 47 -7.12 -13.82 -2.65
CA GLN A 47 -8.55 -13.72 -2.89
C GLN A 47 -8.89 -14.18 -4.31
N ARG A 48 -9.58 -15.33 -4.42
CA ARG A 48 -9.90 -15.98 -5.71
C ARG A 48 -10.80 -15.17 -6.64
N ASN A 49 -11.58 -14.24 -6.09
CA ASN A 49 -12.51 -13.39 -6.84
C ASN A 49 -11.83 -12.15 -7.45
N LYS A 50 -10.52 -11.99 -7.28
CA LYS A 50 -9.78 -10.86 -7.88
C LYS A 50 -9.40 -11.20 -9.32
N TRP A 51 -9.62 -10.24 -10.22
CA TRP A 51 -9.19 -10.33 -11.62
C TRP A 51 -7.74 -9.86 -11.82
N GLY A 52 -7.09 -9.40 -10.74
CA GLY A 52 -5.73 -8.91 -10.73
C GLY A 52 -5.25 -8.72 -9.30
N ARG A 53 -4.37 -7.73 -9.10
CA ARG A 53 -3.89 -7.31 -7.79
C ARG A 53 -4.53 -5.99 -7.39
N GLU A 54 -5.03 -5.93 -6.17
CA GLU A 54 -5.48 -4.69 -5.56
C GLU A 54 -4.50 -4.31 -4.46
N VAL A 55 -3.91 -3.12 -4.58
CA VAL A 55 -2.98 -2.58 -3.59
C VAL A 55 -3.62 -1.44 -2.84
N ARG A 56 -3.31 -1.32 -1.56
CA ARG A 56 -3.85 -0.27 -0.69
C ARG A 56 -2.77 0.19 0.27
N VAL A 57 -2.65 1.51 0.42
CA VAL A 57 -1.84 2.13 1.46
C VAL A 57 -2.80 2.81 2.41
N TYR A 58 -2.84 2.37 3.66
CA TYR A 58 -3.59 3.01 4.73
C TYR A 58 -2.65 3.82 5.61
N PHE A 59 -3.09 4.99 6.03
CA PHE A 59 -2.28 5.89 6.85
C PHE A 59 -3.14 6.93 7.56
N ASN A 60 -2.51 7.61 8.52
CA ASN A 60 -2.96 8.84 9.14
C ASN A 60 -1.93 9.95 8.82
N GLY A 61 -2.34 11.21 8.90
CA GLY A 61 -1.47 12.35 8.64
C GLY A 61 -2.20 13.68 8.71
N GLU A 62 -1.43 14.76 8.70
CA GLU A 62 -1.93 16.13 8.74
C GLU A 62 -2.23 16.67 7.33
N ALA A 63 -2.88 17.84 7.26
CA ALA A 63 -3.25 18.48 6.00
C ALA A 63 -2.07 18.72 5.06
N GLU A 64 -0.90 19.08 5.58
CA GLU A 64 0.33 19.30 4.79
C GLU A 64 0.73 18.06 3.98
N LEU A 65 0.61 16.86 4.57
CA LEU A 65 0.87 15.61 3.86
C LEU A 65 -0.13 15.38 2.72
N LEU A 66 -1.40 15.79 2.89
CA LEU A 66 -2.41 15.66 1.86
C LEU A 66 -2.15 16.60 0.67
N ASP A 67 -1.65 17.81 0.96
CA ASP A 67 -1.23 18.77 -0.07
C ASP A 67 -0.03 18.27 -0.87
N ASP A 68 0.94 17.63 -0.20
CA ASP A 68 2.09 16.98 -0.84
C ASP A 68 1.65 15.80 -1.74
N LEU A 69 0.72 14.97 -1.26
CA LEU A 69 0.15 13.86 -2.03
C LEU A 69 -0.59 14.37 -3.27
N ALA A 70 -1.40 15.42 -3.12
CA ALA A 70 -2.11 16.04 -4.24
C ALA A 70 -1.13 16.65 -5.26
N SER A 71 -0.06 17.30 -4.79
CA SER A 71 1.00 17.86 -5.64
C SER A 71 1.78 16.79 -6.41
N ALA A 72 1.82 15.56 -5.88
CA ALA A 72 2.38 14.38 -6.53
C ALA A 72 1.39 13.63 -7.43
N ASP A 73 0.18 14.18 -7.66
CA ASP A 73 -0.92 13.53 -8.41
C ASP A 73 -1.38 12.19 -7.82
N VAL A 74 -1.29 12.07 -6.49
CA VAL A 74 -1.73 10.87 -5.75
C VAL A 74 -3.11 11.11 -5.16
N HIS A 75 -4.10 10.36 -5.64
CA HIS A 75 -5.45 10.45 -5.11
C HIS A 75 -5.59 9.78 -3.73
N VAL A 76 -6.11 10.53 -2.77
CA VAL A 76 -6.39 10.05 -1.41
C VAL A 76 -7.90 9.92 -1.20
N GLU A 77 -8.31 8.75 -0.73
CA GLU A 77 -9.67 8.51 -0.28
C GLU A 77 -9.77 8.68 1.24
N GLN A 78 -10.79 9.43 1.67
CA GLN A 78 -11.16 9.64 3.08
C GLN A 78 -12.54 9.06 3.38
N GLY A 79 -12.76 8.51 4.57
CA GLY A 79 -14.10 8.15 5.05
C GLY A 79 -14.14 6.96 6.00
N GLU A 80 -15.27 6.79 6.69
CA GLU A 80 -15.49 5.66 7.61
C GLU A 80 -15.42 4.32 6.87
N ARG A 81 -14.63 3.40 7.43
CA ARG A 81 -14.51 2.02 6.94
C ARG A 81 -14.74 1.05 8.09
N PRO A 82 -15.79 0.21 8.04
CA PRO A 82 -16.18 -0.63 9.18
C PRO A 82 -15.09 -1.62 9.62
N TYR A 83 -14.15 -1.99 8.75
CA TYR A 83 -13.09 -2.97 9.04
C TYR A 83 -11.68 -2.37 9.14
N ARG A 84 -11.53 -1.04 8.98
CA ARG A 84 -10.23 -0.33 8.94
C ARG A 84 -10.33 1.07 9.58
N SER A 85 -11.16 1.23 10.61
CA SER A 85 -11.45 2.52 11.25
C SER A 85 -10.26 3.20 11.93
N ARG A 86 -9.15 2.48 12.16
CA ARG A 86 -7.88 3.03 12.66
C ARG A 86 -7.26 4.05 11.69
N TRP A 87 -7.56 3.95 10.39
CA TRP A 87 -6.95 4.77 9.36
C TRP A 87 -7.95 5.73 8.74
N SER A 88 -7.60 7.02 8.76
CA SER A 88 -8.41 8.09 8.20
C SER A 88 -8.35 8.12 6.67
N TYR A 89 -7.23 7.66 6.10
CA TYR A 89 -6.92 7.81 4.67
C TYR A 89 -6.53 6.48 4.02
N ARG A 90 -6.75 6.38 2.70
CA ARG A 90 -6.21 5.33 1.85
C ARG A 90 -5.83 5.84 0.47
N ILE A 91 -4.77 5.26 -0.07
CA ILE A 91 -4.37 5.40 -1.46
C ILE A 91 -4.51 4.05 -2.16
N ASN A 92 -5.15 4.05 -3.33
CA ASN A 92 -5.32 2.89 -4.21
C ASN A 92 -4.52 3.08 -5.50
N ASP A 93 -3.26 3.49 -5.37
CA ASP A 93 -2.37 3.79 -6.50
C ASP A 93 -1.21 2.80 -6.54
N ARG A 94 -1.05 2.14 -7.70
CA ARG A 94 -0.05 1.09 -7.88
C ARG A 94 1.37 1.62 -7.91
N ASP A 95 1.57 2.77 -8.54
CA ASP A 95 2.90 3.34 -8.74
C ASP A 95 3.40 3.97 -7.44
N PHE A 96 2.52 4.59 -6.67
CA PHE A 96 2.78 5.06 -5.31
C PHE A 96 3.12 3.89 -4.38
N PHE A 97 2.29 2.83 -4.35
CA PHE A 97 2.53 1.64 -3.54
C PHE A 97 3.91 1.03 -3.79
N TRP A 98 4.26 0.79 -5.06
CA TRP A 98 5.58 0.26 -5.39
C TRP A 98 6.72 1.25 -5.11
N SER A 99 6.46 2.55 -5.19
CA SER A 99 7.45 3.56 -4.80
C SER A 99 7.75 3.50 -3.29
N LEU A 100 6.75 3.25 -2.44
CA LEU A 100 6.97 3.01 -1.00
C LEU A 100 7.77 1.73 -0.74
N ILE A 101 7.44 0.62 -1.39
CA ILE A 101 8.20 -0.64 -1.24
C ILE A 101 9.68 -0.43 -1.61
N ARG A 102 9.95 0.27 -2.73
CA ARG A 102 11.32 0.63 -3.14
C ARG A 102 12.00 1.59 -2.15
N ALA A 103 11.25 2.42 -1.46
CA ALA A 103 11.75 3.32 -0.42
C ALA A 103 12.02 2.61 0.92
N GLY A 104 11.67 1.33 1.06
CA GLY A 104 11.96 0.52 2.24
C GLY A 104 10.76 0.06 3.05
N TYR A 105 9.54 0.52 2.70
CA TYR A 105 8.31 0.04 3.33
C TYR A 105 8.06 -1.43 2.99
N ARG A 106 7.25 -2.10 3.81
CA ARG A 106 6.91 -3.53 3.71
C ARG A 106 5.39 -3.73 3.80
N LEU A 107 4.92 -4.88 3.32
CA LEU A 107 3.53 -5.28 3.53
C LEU A 107 3.24 -5.42 5.04
N GLY A 108 2.05 -5.02 5.45
CA GLY A 108 1.65 -4.97 6.85
C GLY A 108 1.92 -3.60 7.47
N GLU A 109 2.08 -3.58 8.80
CA GLU A 109 2.40 -2.37 9.57
C GLU A 109 3.85 -1.93 9.33
N ASN A 110 4.08 -0.61 9.28
CA ASN A 110 5.38 0.04 9.10
C ASN A 110 5.66 1.06 10.19
#